data_AF-A0A1Q9N366-F1
#
_entry.id   AF-A0A1Q9N366-F1
#
_cell.length_a   1.000
_cell.length_b   1.000
_cell.length_c   1.000
_cell.angle_alpha   90.00
_cell.angle_beta   90.00
_cell.angle_gamma   90.00
#
_symmetry.space_group_name_H-M   'P 1'
#
loop_
_entity.id
_entity.type
_entity.pdbx_description
1 polymer ?
#
loop_
_entity_poly.entity_id
_entity_poly.type
_entity_poly.pdbx_seq_one_letter_code
_entity_poly.pdbx_strand_id
1 'polypeptide(L)'
;MVYKKEKDMYPDVVFWLKKHLEEKFKSKKILVSDTSSKNLSSWLYENKLDIFFEYSETFEIQVDITGAIIDENKNSGNFSFIECKLNKISLKDISQLIGYSKVARPVNSIILSPEGYTDAVNNLFVKYRRYDILEYQRNRRIIVAKWDEGRKSLDNRFLIPRGTNY
;
A
#
# COMPACT_ATOMS: atom_id res chain seq x y z
N MET A 1 1.89 -22.13 -5.36
CA MET A 1 1.59 -20.98 -4.49
C MET A 1 1.49 -21.46 -3.06
N VAL A 2 2.15 -20.75 -2.15
CA VAL A 2 2.10 -20.96 -0.70
C VAL A 2 0.75 -20.51 -0.15
N TYR A 3 0.18 -19.45 -0.73
CA TYR A 3 -1.12 -18.90 -0.35
C TYR A 3 -2.25 -19.52 -1.18
N LYS A 4 -3.42 -19.74 -0.57
CA LYS A 4 -4.61 -20.28 -1.24
C LYS A 4 -5.67 -19.20 -1.51
N LYS A 5 -5.69 -18.15 -0.68
CA LYS A 5 -6.52 -16.94 -0.83
C LYS A 5 -5.70 -15.70 -0.46
N GLU A 6 -6.12 -14.53 -0.92
CA GLU A 6 -5.45 -13.24 -0.64
C GLU A 6 -5.24 -13.02 0.85
N LYS A 7 -6.25 -13.34 1.68
CA LYS A 7 -6.16 -13.21 3.14
C LYS A 7 -5.03 -14.00 3.78
N ASP A 8 -4.57 -15.09 3.15
CA ASP A 8 -3.46 -15.87 3.67
C ASP A 8 -2.13 -15.10 3.58
N MET A 9 -2.05 -14.09 2.70
CA MET A 9 -0.87 -13.22 2.54
C MET A 9 -0.77 -12.20 3.67
N TYR A 10 -1.90 -11.80 4.26
CA TYR A 10 -1.94 -10.61 5.11
C TYR A 10 -1.02 -10.67 6.33
N PRO A 11 -0.90 -11.78 7.08
CA PRO A 11 0.02 -11.83 8.23
C PRO A 11 1.48 -11.55 7.83
N ASP A 12 1.93 -12.13 6.72
CA ASP A 12 3.30 -11.96 6.23
C ASP A 12 3.54 -10.53 5.72
N VAL A 13 2.55 -9.95 5.02
CA VAL A 13 2.64 -8.58 4.49
C VAL A 13 2.54 -7.54 5.61
N VAL A 14 1.69 -7.75 6.62
CA VAL A 14 1.62 -6.89 7.83
C VAL A 14 2.97 -6.90 8.54
N PHE A 15 3.55 -8.08 8.76
CA PHE A 15 4.85 -8.20 9.40
C PHE A 15 5.95 -7.49 8.60
N TRP A 16 6.01 -7.73 7.29
CA TRP A 16 6.97 -7.08 6.40
C TRP A 16 6.82 -5.55 6.40
N LEU A 17 5.59 -5.05 6.25
CA LEU A 17 5.34 -3.60 6.20
C LEU A 17 5.70 -2.95 7.53
N LYS A 18 5.32 -3.56 8.66
CA LYS A 18 5.65 -3.04 9.99
C LYS A 18 7.16 -2.86 10.15
N LYS A 19 7.93 -3.92 9.89
CA LYS A 19 9.40 -3.88 9.96
C LYS A 19 9.97 -2.78 9.06
N HIS A 20 9.50 -2.70 7.82
CA HIS A 20 9.96 -1.69 6.88
C HIS A 20 9.69 -0.26 7.37
N LEU A 21 8.48 0.02 7.88
CA LEU A 21 8.11 1.33 8.40
C LEU A 21 8.89 1.70 9.66
N GLU A 22 9.11 0.75 10.57
CA GLU A 22 9.91 0.97 11.79
C GLU A 22 11.37 1.29 11.47
N GLU A 23 11.97 0.61 10.48
CA GLU A 23 13.33 0.89 10.02
C GLU A 23 13.45 2.29 9.38
N LYS A 24 12.43 2.69 8.60
CA LYS A 24 12.40 3.95 7.84
C LYS A 24 12.04 5.17 8.71
N PHE A 25 11.17 4.98 9.70
CA PHE A 25 10.60 6.05 10.53
C PHE A 25 10.91 5.84 12.02
N LYS A 26 12.20 5.73 12.36
CA LYS A 26 12.70 5.34 13.70
C LYS A 26 12.16 6.12 14.91
N SER A 27 11.70 7.36 14.71
CA SER A 27 11.18 8.23 15.78
C SER A 27 9.65 8.38 15.75
N LYS A 28 8.96 7.59 14.93
CA LYS A 28 7.51 7.64 14.77
C LYS A 28 6.87 6.41 15.39
N LYS A 29 5.64 6.57 15.87
CA LYS A 29 4.83 5.45 16.32
C LYS A 29 4.21 4.79 15.09
N ILE A 30 4.44 3.49 14.94
CA ILE A 30 3.99 2.69 13.80
C ILE A 30 2.89 1.75 14.25
N LEU A 31 1.75 1.79 13.56
CA LEU A 31 0.68 0.79 13.69
C LEU A 31 0.40 0.21 12.31
N VAL A 32 0.43 -1.11 12.17
CA VAL A 32 0.07 -1.80 10.92
C VAL A 32 -0.97 -2.86 11.23
N SER A 33 -2.02 -2.95 10.42
CA SER A 33 -3.11 -3.90 10.63
C SER A 33 -3.75 -4.36 9.32
N ASP A 34 -4.32 -5.56 9.35
CA ASP A 34 -5.33 -5.99 8.37
C ASP A 34 -6.56 -5.11 8.52
N THR A 35 -6.88 -4.36 7.46
CA THR A 35 -8.03 -3.48 7.35
C THR A 35 -9.02 -3.94 6.27
N SER A 36 -8.84 -5.15 5.73
CA SER A 36 -9.61 -5.70 4.61
C SER A 36 -11.12 -5.80 4.85
N SER A 37 -11.59 -5.67 6.09
CA SER A 37 -13.00 -5.82 6.48
C SER A 37 -13.68 -4.53 6.95
N LYS A 38 -12.99 -3.39 6.94
CA LYS A 38 -13.54 -2.13 7.46
C LYS A 38 -13.00 -0.91 6.73
N ASN A 39 -13.75 0.19 6.82
CA ASN A 39 -13.31 1.48 6.33
C ASN A 39 -12.17 2.04 7.18
N LEU A 40 -11.29 2.81 6.54
CA LEU A 40 -10.17 3.50 7.18
C LEU A 40 -10.65 4.44 8.29
N SER A 41 -11.74 5.19 8.05
CA SER A 41 -12.35 6.08 9.06
C SER A 41 -12.70 5.33 10.35
N SER A 42 -13.35 4.17 10.24
CA SER A 42 -13.69 3.32 11.39
C SER A 42 -12.45 2.77 12.09
N TRP A 43 -11.46 2.31 11.32
CA TRP A 43 -10.20 1.80 11.89
C TRP A 43 -9.43 2.88 12.67
N LEU A 44 -9.40 4.12 12.16
CA LEU A 44 -8.76 5.24 12.86
C LEU A 44 -9.43 5.54 14.19
N TYR A 45 -10.75 5.62 14.20
CA TYR A 45 -11.54 5.89 15.41
C TYR A 45 -11.34 4.80 16.47
N GLU A 46 -11.43 3.51 16.08
CA GLU A 46 -11.20 2.38 16.99
C GLU A 46 -9.81 2.40 17.64
N ASN A 47 -8.80 2.88 16.91
CA ASN A 47 -7.42 2.96 17.38
C ASN A 47 -7.06 4.32 18.00
N LYS A 48 -8.03 5.25 18.12
CA LYS A 48 -7.83 6.62 18.62
C LYS A 48 -6.75 7.39 17.85
N LEU A 49 -6.73 7.21 16.53
CA LEU A 49 -5.76 7.83 15.62
C LEU A 49 -6.36 8.95 14.77
N ASP A 50 -7.69 9.08 14.75
CA ASP A 50 -8.45 10.08 13.99
C ASP A 50 -7.94 11.51 14.22
N ILE A 51 -7.54 11.84 15.46
CA ILE A 51 -6.98 13.16 15.83
C ILE A 51 -5.72 13.58 15.05
N PHE A 52 -5.01 12.63 14.42
CA PHE A 52 -3.77 12.88 13.68
C PHE A 52 -4.00 13.10 12.18
N PHE A 53 -5.24 12.95 11.69
CA PHE A 53 -5.57 13.00 10.27
C PHE A 53 -6.77 13.92 10.02
N GLU A 54 -6.53 14.98 9.24
CA GLU A 54 -7.57 15.93 8.85
C GLU A 54 -8.65 15.26 7.97
N TYR A 55 -9.92 15.57 8.24
CA TYR A 55 -11.10 15.04 7.52
C TYR A 55 -11.18 13.50 7.50
N SER A 56 -10.67 12.83 8.53
CA SER A 56 -10.60 11.37 8.61
C SER A 56 -11.97 10.68 8.54
N GLU A 57 -13.05 11.39 8.89
CA GLU A 57 -14.44 10.97 8.75
C GLU A 57 -14.86 10.73 7.29
N THR A 58 -14.15 11.31 6.32
CA THR A 58 -14.43 11.16 4.89
C THR A 58 -13.74 9.94 4.26
N PHE A 59 -12.90 9.22 5.02
CA PHE A 59 -12.11 8.10 4.50
C PHE A 59 -12.93 6.81 4.38
N GLU A 60 -13.87 6.82 3.43
CA GLU A 60 -14.57 5.66 2.88
C GLU A 60 -13.63 4.83 1.98
N ILE A 61 -12.56 4.33 2.59
CA ILE A 61 -11.46 3.61 1.93
C ILE A 61 -11.33 2.26 2.59
N GLN A 62 -11.37 1.20 1.79
CA GLN A 62 -11.14 -0.16 2.24
C GLN A 62 -9.98 -0.75 1.44
N VAL A 63 -8.81 -0.83 2.08
CA VAL A 63 -7.61 -1.49 1.57
C VAL A 63 -7.29 -2.69 2.44
N ASP A 64 -6.59 -3.68 1.88
CA ASP A 64 -6.25 -4.90 2.62
C ASP A 64 -5.45 -4.62 3.90
N ILE A 65 -4.41 -3.79 3.81
CA ILE A 65 -3.53 -3.49 4.93
C ILE A 65 -3.24 -1.99 4.99
N THR A 66 -3.40 -1.45 6.19
CA THR A 66 -3.09 -0.05 6.51
C THR A 66 -1.94 0.01 7.50
N GLY A 67 -0.95 0.84 7.20
CA GLY A 67 0.06 1.32 8.14
C GLY A 67 -0.17 2.79 8.48
N ALA A 68 -0.30 3.14 9.77
CA ALA A 68 -0.28 4.51 10.27
C ALA A 68 1.11 4.84 10.84
N ILE A 69 1.65 5.99 10.44
CA ILE A 69 2.94 6.54 10.85
C ILE A 69 2.65 7.84 11.60
N ILE A 70 2.74 7.82 12.92
CA ILE A 70 2.32 8.93 13.77
C ILE A 70 3.52 9.73 14.29
N ASP A 71 3.47 11.04 14.07
CA ASP A 71 4.36 12.03 14.66
C ASP A 71 3.64 12.74 15.81
N GLU A 72 3.73 12.16 17.01
CA GLU A 72 3.05 12.69 18.20
C GLU A 72 3.50 14.12 18.53
N ASN A 73 4.77 14.46 18.28
CA ASN A 73 5.31 15.81 18.51
C ASN A 73 4.70 16.88 17.61
N LYS A 74 4.22 16.49 16.42
CA LYS A 74 3.61 17.41 15.44
C LYS A 74 2.10 17.27 15.36
N ASN A 75 1.52 16.38 16.18
CA ASN A 75 0.12 15.98 16.08
C ASN A 75 -0.30 15.68 14.63
N SER A 76 0.48 14.86 13.93
CA SER A 76 0.24 14.55 12.51
C SER A 76 0.51 13.09 12.19
N GLY A 77 -0.21 12.56 11.20
CA GLY A 77 -0.07 11.19 10.73
C GLY A 77 0.18 11.10 9.22
N ASN A 78 0.76 9.98 8.80
CA ASN A 78 0.81 9.57 7.39
C ASN A 78 0.38 8.10 7.26
N PHE A 79 -0.10 7.73 6.09
CA PHE A 79 -0.49 6.36 5.78
C PHE A 79 0.50 5.62 4.88
N SER A 80 0.51 4.30 4.98
CA SER A 80 1.05 3.38 4.00
C SER A 80 -0.03 2.36 3.67
N PHE A 81 -0.44 2.28 2.41
CA PHE A 81 -1.45 1.31 1.96
C PHE A 81 -0.80 0.16 1.21
N ILE A 82 -1.31 -1.05 1.46
CA ILE A 82 -1.02 -2.23 0.66
C ILE A 82 -2.33 -2.87 0.21
N GLU A 83 -2.42 -3.15 -1.09
CA GLU A 83 -3.42 -4.01 -1.70
C GLU A 83 -2.76 -5.32 -2.14
N CYS A 84 -3.28 -6.45 -1.68
CA CYS A 84 -2.82 -7.76 -2.06
C CYS A 84 -3.67 -8.30 -3.21
N LYS A 85 -3.01 -8.99 -4.14
CA LYS A 85 -3.67 -9.81 -5.15
C LYS A 85 -3.02 -11.17 -5.20
N LEU A 86 -3.82 -12.23 -5.27
CA LEU A 86 -3.28 -13.57 -5.46
C LEU A 86 -2.94 -13.81 -6.93
N ASN A 87 -3.80 -13.29 -7.82
CA ASN A 87 -3.62 -13.36 -9.27
C ASN A 87 -2.79 -12.18 -9.79
N LYS A 88 -2.47 -12.20 -11.09
CA LYS A 88 -1.84 -11.06 -11.78
C LYS A 88 -2.62 -9.75 -11.58
N ILE A 89 -1.90 -8.71 -11.19
CA ILE A 89 -2.41 -7.35 -11.02
C ILE A 89 -2.89 -6.78 -12.37
N SER A 90 -4.12 -6.29 -12.39
CA SER A 90 -4.76 -5.65 -13.54
C SER A 90 -4.76 -4.12 -13.42
N LEU A 91 -5.09 -3.43 -14.51
CA LEU A 91 -5.26 -1.98 -14.50
C LEU A 91 -6.45 -1.54 -13.61
N LYS A 92 -7.48 -2.38 -13.48
CA LYS A 92 -8.64 -2.12 -12.61
C LYS A 92 -8.20 -2.04 -11.15
N ASP A 93 -7.39 -3.00 -10.69
CA ASP A 93 -6.91 -3.07 -9.31
C ASP A 93 -6.05 -1.83 -8.99
N ILE A 94 -5.15 -1.46 -9.91
CA ILE A 94 -4.33 -0.25 -9.78
C ILE A 94 -5.22 1.00 -9.72
N SER A 95 -6.25 1.09 -10.57
CA SER A 95 -7.14 2.26 -10.65
C SER A 95 -7.94 2.47 -9.35
N GLN A 96 -8.38 1.39 -8.70
CA GLN A 96 -9.04 1.48 -7.40
C GLN A 96 -8.09 2.08 -6.35
N LEU A 97 -6.87 1.54 -6.25
CA LEU A 97 -5.89 2.02 -5.28
C LEU A 97 -5.46 3.48 -5.57
N ILE A 98 -5.41 3.90 -6.83
CA ILE A 98 -5.21 5.32 -7.20
C ILE A 98 -6.32 6.20 -6.61
N GLY A 99 -7.59 5.80 -6.76
CA GLY A 99 -8.73 6.53 -6.23
C GLY A 99 -8.63 6.74 -4.72
N TYR A 100 -8.37 5.67 -3.97
CA TYR A 100 -8.15 5.75 -2.53
C TYR A 100 -6.94 6.62 -2.16
N SER A 101 -5.85 6.50 -2.92
CA SER A 101 -4.62 7.25 -2.65
C SER A 101 -4.75 8.75 -2.99
N LYS A 102 -5.63 9.13 -3.91
CA LYS A 102 -5.97 10.55 -4.17
C LYS A 102 -6.67 11.20 -2.98
N VAL A 103 -7.50 10.43 -2.27
CA VAL A 103 -8.27 10.88 -1.10
C VAL A 103 -7.36 10.97 0.13
N ALA A 104 -6.79 9.86 0.58
CA ALA A 104 -6.04 9.80 1.85
C ALA A 104 -4.56 10.16 1.73
N ARG A 105 -4.02 10.31 0.51
CA ARG A 105 -2.65 10.77 0.24
C ARG A 105 -1.58 10.05 1.09
N PRO A 106 -1.52 8.70 1.08
CA PRO A 106 -0.52 7.97 1.83
C PRO A 106 0.90 8.31 1.37
N VAL A 107 1.92 8.12 2.21
CA VAL A 107 3.33 8.25 1.80
C VAL A 107 3.76 7.12 0.89
N ASN A 108 3.16 5.95 1.07
CA ASN A 108 3.40 4.77 0.25
C ASN A 108 2.05 4.14 -0.11
N SER A 109 1.91 3.72 -1.37
CA SER A 109 0.73 2.99 -1.81
C SER A 109 1.18 1.90 -2.76
N ILE A 110 1.03 0.65 -2.35
CA ILE A 110 1.60 -0.50 -3.05
C ILE A 110 0.48 -1.48 -3.37
N ILE A 111 0.51 -2.02 -4.58
CA ILE A 111 -0.23 -3.22 -4.93
C ILE A 111 0.75 -4.34 -5.25
N LEU A 112 0.55 -5.51 -4.65
CA LEU A 112 1.48 -6.64 -4.75
C LEU A 112 0.77 -7.95 -5.10
N SER A 113 1.51 -8.83 -5.79
CA SER A 113 1.03 -10.16 -6.15
C SER A 113 2.19 -11.14 -6.33
N PRO A 114 2.06 -12.42 -5.92
CA PRO A 114 3.05 -13.44 -6.23
C PRO A 114 3.13 -13.75 -7.73
N GLU A 115 2.04 -13.56 -8.47
CA GLU A 115 2.00 -13.73 -9.93
C GLU A 115 2.47 -12.51 -10.72
N GLY A 116 2.72 -11.38 -10.04
CA GLY A 116 3.11 -10.13 -10.66
C GLY A 116 1.93 -9.42 -11.33
N TYR A 117 2.07 -9.02 -12.59
CA TYR A 117 1.12 -8.17 -13.27
C TYR A 117 0.77 -8.66 -14.68
N THR A 118 -0.37 -8.23 -15.20
CA THR A 118 -0.87 -8.58 -16.54
C THR A 118 -0.04 -7.98 -17.67
N ASP A 119 -0.19 -8.50 -18.89
CA ASP A 119 0.49 -7.96 -20.08
C ASP A 119 0.07 -6.52 -20.41
N ALA A 120 -1.19 -6.16 -20.10
CA ALA A 120 -1.67 -4.79 -20.25
C ALA A 120 -0.90 -3.83 -19.32
N VAL A 121 -0.73 -4.19 -18.05
CA VAL A 121 0.07 -3.43 -17.06
C VAL A 121 1.54 -3.38 -17.48
N ASN A 122 2.09 -4.49 -17.97
CA ASN A 122 3.46 -4.55 -18.50
C ASN A 122 3.66 -3.60 -19.69
N ASN A 123 2.76 -3.64 -20.68
CA ASN A 123 2.83 -2.76 -21.84
C ASN A 123 2.77 -1.29 -21.40
N LEU A 124 1.81 -0.93 -20.55
CA LEU A 124 1.57 0.44 -20.15
C LEU A 124 2.73 1.05 -19.33
N PHE A 125 3.20 0.33 -18.30
CA PHE A 125 4.15 0.91 -17.35
C PHE A 125 5.60 0.46 -17.55
N VAL A 126 5.84 -0.73 -18.12
CA VAL A 126 7.21 -1.18 -18.36
C VAL A 126 7.68 -0.75 -19.75
N LYS A 127 6.89 -1.05 -20.79
CA LYS A 127 7.28 -0.71 -22.18
C LYS A 127 7.08 0.78 -22.47
N TYR A 128 5.89 1.31 -22.24
CA TYR A 128 5.55 2.71 -22.55
C TYR A 128 5.85 3.70 -21.43
N ARG A 129 6.20 3.21 -20.22
CA ARG A 129 6.60 4.03 -19.07
C ARG A 129 5.61 5.16 -18.73
N ARG A 130 4.31 4.89 -18.87
CA ARG A 130 3.22 5.82 -18.51
C ARG A 130 3.04 5.96 -17.00
N TYR A 131 4.11 6.34 -16.30
CA TYR A 131 4.13 6.50 -14.84
C TYR A 131 3.30 7.69 -14.36
N ASP A 132 2.94 8.61 -15.25
CA ASP A 132 1.98 9.68 -15.00
C ASP A 132 0.63 9.13 -14.52
N ILE A 133 0.20 7.99 -15.05
CA ILE A 133 -1.07 7.34 -14.65
C ILE A 133 -0.98 6.79 -13.21
N LEU A 134 0.20 6.40 -12.73
CA LEU A 134 0.38 5.91 -11.37
C LEU A 134 0.39 7.05 -10.33
N GLU A 135 0.40 8.31 -10.76
CA GLU A 135 0.59 9.47 -9.88
C GLU A 135 -0.71 9.93 -9.20
N TYR A 136 -0.81 9.68 -7.88
CA TYR A 136 -1.94 10.15 -7.09
C TYR A 136 -1.70 11.51 -6.43
N GLN A 137 -0.45 11.90 -6.21
CA GLN A 137 -0.08 13.24 -5.75
C GLN A 137 1.28 13.60 -6.35
N ARG A 138 1.64 14.88 -6.43
CA ARG A 138 2.94 15.32 -6.94
C ARG A 138 4.07 14.50 -6.30
N ASN A 139 4.83 13.79 -7.13
CA ASN A 139 5.93 12.90 -6.72
C ASN A 139 5.53 11.68 -5.86
N ARG A 140 4.25 11.32 -5.78
CA ARG A 140 3.77 10.10 -5.12
C ARG A 140 3.01 9.23 -6.11
N ARG A 141 3.49 8.00 -6.27
CA ARG A 141 2.98 7.04 -7.24
C ARG A 141 2.59 5.75 -6.57
N ILE A 142 1.61 5.06 -7.16
CA ILE A 142 1.36 3.67 -6.84
C ILE A 142 2.59 2.85 -7.25
N ILE A 143 3.00 1.96 -6.35
CA ILE A 143 4.05 0.99 -6.61
C ILE A 143 3.38 -0.33 -6.95
N VAL A 144 3.65 -0.88 -8.13
CA VAL A 144 3.23 -2.24 -8.50
C VAL A 144 4.41 -3.16 -8.26
N ALA A 145 4.22 -4.21 -7.46
CA ALA A 145 5.30 -5.06 -7.01
C ALA A 145 4.97 -6.55 -7.18
N LYS A 146 6.03 -7.36 -7.31
CA LYS A 146 5.92 -8.80 -7.14
C LYS A 146 6.23 -9.16 -5.69
N TRP A 147 5.39 -9.99 -5.09
CA TRP A 147 5.62 -10.57 -3.77
C TRP A 147 6.43 -11.86 -3.90
N ASP A 148 7.54 -11.96 -3.18
CA ASP A 148 8.30 -13.21 -3.08
C ASP A 148 7.75 -14.04 -1.92
N GLU A 149 6.99 -15.09 -2.26
CA GLU A 149 6.36 -15.97 -1.26
C GLU A 149 7.37 -16.70 -0.37
N GLY A 150 8.59 -16.93 -0.85
CA GLY A 150 9.65 -17.62 -0.10
C GLY A 150 10.37 -16.68 0.86
N ARG A 151 10.65 -15.45 0.41
CA ARG A 151 11.34 -14.42 1.21
C ARG A 151 10.42 -13.54 2.05
N LYS A 152 9.10 -13.62 1.84
CA LYS A 152 8.09 -12.79 2.52
C LYS A 152 8.41 -11.29 2.41
N SER A 153 8.74 -10.86 1.20
CA SER A 153 9.14 -9.48 0.90
C SER A 153 8.89 -9.15 -0.57
N LEU A 154 9.00 -7.86 -0.93
CA LEU A 154 8.92 -7.43 -2.32
C LEU A 154 10.15 -7.89 -3.12
N ASP A 155 9.95 -8.38 -4.34
CA ASP A 155 11.04 -8.57 -5.29
C ASP A 155 11.36 -7.24 -5.98
N ASN A 156 12.43 -6.60 -5.52
CA ASN A 156 12.90 -5.30 -6.03
C ASN A 156 13.15 -5.27 -7.54
N ARG A 157 13.37 -6.43 -8.18
CA ARG A 157 13.56 -6.54 -9.64
C ARG A 157 12.27 -6.35 -10.43
N PHE A 158 11.11 -6.41 -9.78
CA PHE A 158 9.79 -6.31 -10.41
C PHE A 158 8.99 -5.08 -9.94
N LEU A 159 9.66 -4.11 -9.32
CA LEU A 159 9.03 -2.85 -8.97
C LEU A 159 8.76 -1.99 -10.20
N ILE A 160 7.55 -1.45 -10.23
CA ILE A 160 7.10 -0.41 -11.14
C ILE A 160 6.65 0.78 -10.29
N PRO A 161 7.08 2.01 -10.58
CA PRO A 161 8.05 2.41 -11.61
C PRO A 161 9.45 1.81 -11.43
N ARG A 162 10.21 1.68 -12.52
CA ARG A 162 11.62 1.25 -12.46
C ARG A 162 12.46 2.30 -11.73
N GLY A 163 13.43 1.86 -10.92
CA GLY A 163 14.26 2.76 -10.10
C GLY A 163 13.56 3.29 -8.85
N THR A 164 12.36 2.79 -8.55
CA THR A 164 11.72 3.02 -7.25
C THR A 164 12.59 2.40 -6.16
N ASN A 165 13.12 3.25 -5.28
CA ASN A 165 13.73 2.81 -4.03
C ASN A 165 12.64 2.83 -2.97
N TYR A 166 12.32 1.66 -2.42
CA TYR A 166 11.35 1.54 -1.35
C TYR A 166 12.05 1.37 -0.01
#